data_AF-A0A5C7W8E5-F1
#
_entry.id   AF-A0A5C7W8E5-F1
#
_cell.length_a   1.000
_cell.length_b   1.000
_cell.length_c   1.000
_cell.angle_alpha   90.00
_cell.angle_beta   90.00
_cell.angle_gamma   90.00
#
_symmetry.space_group_name_H-M   'P 1'
#
loop_
_entity.id
_entity.type
_entity.pdbx_description
1 polymer ?
#
loop_
_entity_poly.entity_id
_entity_poly.type
_entity_poly.pdbx_seq_one_letter_code
_entity_poly.pdbx_strand_id
1 'polypeptide(L)'
;MFDNNYKTRHSMALAALLTLSGLSGAAWADAYEEAAKKWIDSEFAPSTLSKEQQLAELKWFIKAAEPFRGMEINVASETIATHEYEAKVLAKAFSEITGIKLTHDLMQEGDVVEKLQTQMQSGKNIYDGWVNDSDLIGTHFRYGKAVAISDMMANEGKDFTSPTLDLNDFIGISFTTGPDKKLYQLPDQQFANLYWFRADWFEKPELKAKFKEIYGYELGVPVNWSAYEDIAQFFTEHVKEIDGKRVYGHMDYGKKDPSLGWRFTDAWFSMAGGGDKGLPNGVPVDEWGIRVEGCRPVGSSVARGGDTNGPAAVYATTKYVDWMRQYAPPEAQGMTFSEAGPVPAQGNIAQQIFWYTAFTADMT
;
A
#
# COMPACT_ATOMS: atom_id res chain seq x y z
N MET A 1 36.12 -67.63 21.73
CA MET A 1 36.10 -66.43 22.59
C MET A 1 36.09 -65.16 21.73
N PHE A 2 35.22 -65.09 20.72
CA PHE A 2 35.12 -63.92 19.82
C PHE A 2 33.68 -63.81 19.34
N ASP A 3 32.81 -63.24 20.16
CA ASP A 3 31.50 -62.78 19.72
C ASP A 3 30.98 -61.76 20.71
N ASN A 4 31.01 -60.47 20.33
CA ASN A 4 30.03 -59.44 20.74
C ASN A 4 30.39 -57.99 20.35
N ASN A 5 31.57 -57.68 19.81
CA ASN A 5 31.97 -56.26 19.63
C ASN A 5 31.37 -55.53 18.41
N TYR A 6 30.67 -56.21 17.49
CA TYR A 6 30.12 -55.57 16.29
C TYR A 6 28.71 -54.97 16.47
N LYS A 7 27.87 -55.56 17.34
CA LYS A 7 26.53 -55.02 17.63
C LYS A 7 26.60 -53.73 18.45
N THR A 8 27.48 -53.67 19.46
CA THR A 8 27.63 -52.50 20.34
C THR A 8 28.15 -51.27 19.59
N ARG A 9 29.01 -51.44 18.57
CA ARG A 9 29.54 -50.33 17.76
C ARG A 9 28.49 -49.69 16.83
N HIS A 10 27.57 -50.49 16.26
CA HIS A 10 26.48 -49.97 15.43
C HIS A 10 25.40 -49.29 16.27
N SER A 11 25.09 -49.83 17.46
CA SER A 11 24.14 -49.22 18.39
C SER A 11 24.66 -47.88 18.95
N MET A 12 25.96 -47.76 19.25
CA MET A 12 26.55 -46.50 19.70
C MET A 12 26.66 -45.45 18.58
N ALA A 13 26.90 -45.86 17.33
CA ALA A 13 26.91 -44.93 16.19
C ALA A 13 25.50 -44.39 15.87
N LEU A 14 24.47 -45.23 15.94
CA LEU A 14 23.08 -44.82 15.73
C LEU A 14 22.56 -43.93 16.88
N ALA A 15 22.94 -44.24 18.12
CA ALA A 15 22.61 -43.40 19.28
C ALA A 15 23.34 -42.05 19.23
N ALA A 16 24.60 -41.99 18.77
CA ALA A 16 25.34 -40.74 18.60
C ALA A 16 24.79 -39.87 17.47
N LEU A 17 24.31 -40.47 16.38
CA LEU A 17 23.64 -39.74 15.28
C LEU A 17 22.28 -39.17 15.71
N LEU A 18 21.50 -39.91 16.51
CA LEU A 18 20.22 -39.44 17.05
C LEU A 18 20.39 -38.35 18.14
N THR A 19 21.43 -38.42 18.96
CA THR A 19 21.73 -37.37 19.93
C THR A 19 22.31 -36.12 19.27
N LEU A 20 23.14 -36.25 18.24
CA LEU A 20 23.63 -35.11 17.44
C LEU A 20 22.51 -34.40 16.68
N SER A 21 21.54 -35.13 16.11
CA SER A 21 20.36 -34.53 15.46
C SER A 21 19.40 -33.87 16.45
N GLY A 22 19.28 -34.40 17.68
CA GLY A 22 18.46 -33.82 18.74
C GLY A 22 19.07 -32.56 19.36
N LEU A 23 20.40 -32.53 19.52
CA LEU A 23 21.14 -31.36 20.00
C LEU A 23 21.12 -30.22 18.98
N SER A 24 21.18 -30.53 17.68
CA SER A 24 20.98 -29.51 16.64
C SER A 24 19.53 -29.02 16.59
N GLY A 25 18.52 -29.88 16.73
CA GLY A 25 17.12 -29.41 16.72
C GLY A 25 16.81 -28.41 17.84
N ALA A 26 17.28 -28.67 19.05
CA ALA A 26 17.08 -27.81 20.22
C ALA A 26 17.86 -26.49 20.12
N ALA A 27 19.15 -26.53 19.75
CA ALA A 27 19.97 -25.32 19.65
C ALA A 27 19.47 -24.33 18.58
N TRP A 28 18.83 -24.83 17.52
CA TRP A 28 18.24 -23.98 16.48
C TRP A 28 16.91 -23.38 16.95
N ALA A 29 16.07 -24.16 17.64
CA ALA A 29 14.84 -23.64 18.25
C ALA A 29 15.13 -22.50 19.25
N ASP A 30 16.18 -22.64 20.06
CA ASP A 30 16.63 -21.59 20.97
C ASP A 30 17.07 -20.33 20.20
N ALA A 31 17.81 -20.47 19.09
CA ALA A 31 18.25 -19.32 18.30
C ALA A 31 17.09 -18.53 17.67
N TYR A 32 16.07 -19.21 17.14
CA TYR A 32 14.89 -18.56 16.56
C TYR A 32 14.04 -17.85 17.62
N GLU A 33 13.90 -18.44 18.81
CA GLU A 33 13.18 -17.81 19.92
C GLU A 33 13.91 -16.56 20.45
N GLU A 34 15.24 -16.61 20.54
CA GLU A 34 16.04 -15.43 20.93
C GLU A 34 15.96 -14.32 19.88
N ALA A 35 15.93 -14.66 18.59
CA ALA A 35 15.65 -13.69 17.53
C ALA A 35 14.27 -13.06 17.71
N ALA A 36 13.22 -13.85 17.96
CA ALA A 36 11.87 -13.35 18.20
C ALA A 36 11.81 -12.37 19.39
N LYS A 37 12.44 -12.71 20.54
CA LYS A 37 12.50 -11.80 21.70
C LYS A 37 13.20 -10.48 21.37
N LYS A 38 14.32 -10.54 20.65
CA LYS A 38 15.05 -9.35 20.21
C LYS A 38 14.18 -8.43 19.34
N TRP A 39 13.44 -8.99 18.38
CA TRP A 39 12.55 -8.20 17.52
C TRP A 39 11.36 -7.60 18.28
N ILE A 40 10.77 -8.35 19.22
CA ILE A 40 9.74 -7.81 20.14
C ILE A 40 10.25 -6.62 20.94
N ASP A 41 11.48 -6.70 21.46
CA ASP A 41 12.04 -5.67 22.31
C ASP A 41 12.52 -4.42 21.56
N SER A 42 12.81 -4.54 20.27
CA SER A 42 13.44 -3.46 19.48
C SER A 42 12.53 -2.84 18.41
N GLU A 43 11.58 -3.58 17.85
CA GLU A 43 10.91 -3.18 16.62
C GLU A 43 9.38 -3.35 16.66
N PHE A 44 8.84 -4.40 17.29
CA PHE A 44 7.40 -4.68 17.28
C PHE A 44 6.62 -3.88 18.33
N ALA A 45 6.86 -2.57 18.37
CA ALA A 45 6.16 -1.62 19.23
C ALA A 45 5.83 -0.32 18.46
N PRO A 46 4.64 0.28 18.68
CA PRO A 46 3.58 -0.15 19.58
C PRO A 46 2.81 -1.37 19.07
N SER A 47 2.22 -2.15 19.98
CA SER A 47 1.42 -3.34 19.66
C SER A 47 0.17 -3.41 20.55
N THR A 48 -0.92 -3.96 20.01
CA THR A 48 -2.13 -4.29 20.77
C THR A 48 -1.95 -5.55 21.64
N LEU A 49 -0.94 -6.35 21.36
CA LEU A 49 -0.58 -7.56 22.10
C LEU A 49 0.44 -7.26 23.20
N SER A 50 0.28 -7.91 24.36
CA SER A 50 1.34 -7.94 25.37
C SER A 50 2.59 -8.64 24.84
N LYS A 51 3.76 -8.39 25.45
CA LYS A 51 5.01 -9.06 25.03
C LYS A 51 4.90 -10.58 25.10
N GLU A 52 4.19 -11.11 26.09
CA GLU A 52 3.94 -12.54 26.24
C GLU A 52 3.06 -13.08 25.11
N GLN A 53 2.05 -12.33 24.69
CA GLN A 53 1.18 -12.69 23.57
C GLN A 53 1.92 -12.64 22.24
N GLN A 54 2.74 -11.59 22.00
CA GLN A 54 3.60 -11.50 20.82
C GLN A 54 4.57 -12.70 20.76
N LEU A 55 5.22 -13.02 21.89
CA LEU A 55 6.14 -14.16 21.93
C LEU A 55 5.42 -15.48 21.67
N ALA A 56 4.19 -15.66 22.18
CA ALA A 56 3.39 -16.85 21.90
C ALA A 56 3.05 -16.97 20.40
N GLU A 57 2.70 -15.87 19.75
CA GLU A 57 2.45 -15.82 18.30
C GLU A 57 3.71 -16.13 17.49
N LEU A 58 4.84 -15.49 17.80
CA LEU A 58 6.10 -15.77 17.09
C LEU A 58 6.59 -17.21 17.33
N LYS A 59 6.35 -17.80 18.51
CA LYS A 59 6.59 -19.24 18.73
C LYS A 59 5.75 -20.13 17.82
N TRP A 60 4.52 -19.73 17.52
CA TRP A 60 3.69 -20.41 16.53
C TRP A 60 4.32 -20.30 15.12
N PHE A 61 4.79 -19.11 14.70
CA PHE A 61 5.52 -18.97 13.43
C PHE A 61 6.78 -19.84 13.35
N ILE A 62 7.60 -19.84 14.41
CA ILE A 62 8.82 -20.67 14.50
C ILE A 62 8.51 -22.15 14.29
N LYS A 63 7.39 -22.62 14.87
CA LYS A 63 6.94 -24.01 14.77
C LYS A 63 6.37 -24.33 13.39
N ALA A 64 5.50 -23.47 12.87
CA ALA A 64 4.88 -23.62 11.56
C ALA A 64 5.92 -23.63 10.42
N ALA A 65 7.02 -22.91 10.58
CA ALA A 65 8.10 -22.82 9.60
C ALA A 65 9.08 -24.00 9.59
N GLU A 66 9.05 -24.91 10.57
CA GLU A 66 9.97 -26.06 10.67
C GLU A 66 10.19 -26.82 9.35
N PRO A 67 9.15 -27.23 8.59
CA PRO A 67 9.32 -27.97 7.34
C PRO A 67 9.88 -27.13 6.18
N PHE A 68 9.91 -25.79 6.32
CA PHE A 68 10.28 -24.85 5.27
C PHE A 68 11.60 -24.13 5.54
N ARG A 69 12.30 -24.45 6.64
CA ARG A 69 13.61 -23.85 6.93
C ARG A 69 14.60 -24.06 5.80
N GLY A 70 15.22 -22.97 5.35
CA GLY A 70 16.13 -22.94 4.21
C GLY A 70 15.44 -22.79 2.84
N MET A 71 14.10 -22.79 2.78
CA MET A 71 13.35 -22.39 1.59
C MET A 71 13.66 -20.94 1.23
N GLU A 72 13.67 -20.64 -0.06
CA GLU A 72 13.81 -19.30 -0.60
C GLU A 72 12.45 -18.86 -1.16
N ILE A 73 12.00 -17.69 -0.73
CA ILE A 73 10.75 -17.05 -1.16
C ILE A 73 11.12 -15.67 -1.68
N ASN A 74 10.62 -15.32 -2.86
CA ASN A 74 10.81 -13.99 -3.44
C ASN A 74 9.47 -13.28 -3.56
N VAL A 75 9.38 -12.08 -3.03
CA VAL A 75 8.21 -11.20 -3.13
C VAL A 75 8.58 -9.87 -3.77
N ALA A 76 7.59 -9.20 -4.36
CA ALA A 76 7.77 -7.93 -5.03
C ALA A 76 6.69 -6.93 -4.62
N SER A 77 7.07 -5.66 -4.49
CA SER A 77 6.15 -4.53 -4.24
C SER A 77 6.63 -3.26 -4.94
N GLU A 78 5.78 -2.24 -4.92
CA GLU A 78 6.20 -0.89 -5.29
C GLU A 78 7.12 -0.26 -4.24
N THR A 79 7.81 0.81 -4.62
CA THR A 79 8.75 1.52 -3.74
C THR A 79 8.06 2.68 -3.04
N ILE A 80 7.61 2.43 -1.81
CA ILE A 80 7.09 3.42 -0.85
C ILE A 80 7.63 3.14 0.54
N ALA A 81 7.54 4.10 1.47
CA ALA A 81 8.14 4.00 2.80
C ALA A 81 7.73 2.73 3.57
N THR A 82 6.45 2.33 3.51
CA THR A 82 5.96 1.10 4.14
C THR A 82 6.64 -0.15 3.59
N HIS A 83 6.73 -0.27 2.26
CA HIS A 83 7.37 -1.42 1.63
C HIS A 83 8.90 -1.40 1.76
N GLU A 84 9.52 -0.22 1.86
CA GLU A 84 10.93 -0.13 2.24
C GLU A 84 11.17 -0.68 3.64
N TYR A 85 10.25 -0.40 4.58
CA TYR A 85 10.28 -0.96 5.92
C TYR A 85 10.07 -2.47 5.90
N GLU A 86 9.07 -2.97 5.16
CA GLU A 86 8.87 -4.40 4.99
C GLU A 86 10.11 -5.10 4.42
N ALA A 87 10.67 -4.57 3.34
CA ALA A 87 11.81 -5.19 2.66
C ALA A 87 13.10 -5.17 3.48
N LYS A 88 13.39 -4.06 4.18
CA LYS A 88 14.65 -3.89 4.93
C LYS A 88 14.56 -4.43 6.36
N VAL A 89 13.37 -4.43 6.96
CA VAL A 89 13.16 -4.75 8.38
C VAL A 89 12.35 -6.03 8.53
N LEU A 90 11.10 -6.07 8.05
CA LEU A 90 10.21 -7.21 8.30
C LEU A 90 10.67 -8.48 7.58
N ALA A 91 11.19 -8.40 6.36
CA ALA A 91 11.70 -9.56 5.63
C ALA A 91 12.91 -10.19 6.34
N LYS A 92 13.76 -9.35 6.93
CA LYS A 92 14.86 -9.80 7.78
C LYS A 92 14.35 -10.43 9.07
N ALA A 93 13.40 -9.79 9.76
CA ALA A 93 12.81 -10.33 10.99
C ALA A 93 12.14 -11.68 10.74
N PHE A 94 11.31 -11.78 9.70
CA PHE A 94 10.70 -13.02 9.25
C PHE A 94 11.75 -14.11 8.99
N SER A 95 12.85 -13.77 8.30
CA SER A 95 13.90 -14.74 7.99
C SER A 95 14.66 -15.20 9.22
N GLU A 96 14.98 -14.29 10.14
CA GLU A 96 15.67 -14.60 11.40
C GLU A 96 14.80 -15.40 12.38
N ILE A 97 13.48 -15.23 12.34
CA ILE A 97 12.53 -15.94 13.21
C ILE A 97 12.17 -17.31 12.64
N THR A 98 11.93 -17.41 11.34
CA THR A 98 11.39 -18.64 10.73
C THR A 98 12.46 -19.57 10.17
N GLY A 99 13.62 -19.03 9.80
CA GLY A 99 14.65 -19.74 9.05
C GLY A 99 14.34 -19.90 7.55
N ILE A 100 13.25 -19.31 7.05
CA ILE A 100 12.95 -19.17 5.62
C ILE A 100 13.73 -17.96 5.11
N LYS A 101 14.29 -18.01 3.90
CA LYS A 101 14.99 -16.86 3.31
C LYS A 101 13.99 -16.06 2.46
N LEU A 102 13.57 -14.91 2.96
CA LEU A 102 12.70 -14.01 2.22
C LEU A 102 13.52 -12.91 1.53
N THR A 103 13.37 -12.81 0.21
CA THR A 103 13.84 -11.66 -0.58
C THR A 103 12.64 -10.81 -0.96
N HIS A 104 12.70 -9.52 -0.67
CA HIS A 104 11.64 -8.56 -1.02
C HIS A 104 12.22 -7.52 -1.98
N ASP A 105 11.84 -7.61 -3.24
CA ASP A 105 12.28 -6.70 -4.29
C ASP A 105 11.36 -5.48 -4.36
N LEU A 106 11.98 -4.30 -4.37
CA LEU A 106 11.30 -3.02 -4.57
C LEU A 106 11.49 -2.55 -6.02
N MET A 107 10.40 -2.14 -6.66
CA MET A 107 10.43 -1.56 -8.00
C MET A 107 9.38 -0.44 -8.14
N GLN A 108 9.28 0.19 -9.31
CA GLN A 108 8.20 1.15 -9.55
C GLN A 108 6.87 0.41 -9.75
N GLU A 109 5.75 1.03 -9.40
CA GLU A 109 4.40 0.45 -9.52
C GLU A 109 4.15 -0.14 -10.91
N GLY A 110 4.49 0.61 -11.97
CA GLY A 110 4.37 0.15 -13.35
C GLY A 110 5.13 -1.16 -13.63
N ASP A 111 6.34 -1.31 -13.06
CA ASP A 111 7.14 -2.52 -13.20
C ASP A 111 6.51 -3.72 -12.46
N VAL A 112 5.88 -3.48 -11.30
CA VAL A 112 5.14 -4.53 -10.57
C VAL A 112 4.03 -5.07 -11.46
N VAL A 113 3.22 -4.18 -12.05
CA VAL A 113 2.11 -4.57 -12.93
C VAL A 113 2.61 -5.32 -14.17
N GLU A 114 3.67 -4.82 -14.83
CA GLU A 114 4.24 -5.46 -16.02
C GLU A 114 4.79 -6.86 -15.72
N LYS A 115 5.53 -7.04 -14.61
CA LYS A 115 6.08 -8.35 -14.23
C LYS A 115 4.99 -9.32 -13.79
N LEU A 116 4.00 -8.88 -13.01
CA LEU A 116 2.84 -9.69 -12.64
C LEU A 116 2.12 -10.21 -13.89
N GLN A 117 1.86 -9.32 -14.87
CA GLN A 117 1.25 -9.72 -16.14
C GLN A 117 2.10 -10.73 -16.91
N THR A 118 3.43 -10.54 -16.93
CA THR A 118 4.37 -11.47 -17.56
C THR A 118 4.32 -12.86 -16.91
N GLN A 119 4.28 -12.95 -15.58
CA GLN A 119 4.11 -14.21 -14.85
C GLN A 119 2.77 -14.88 -15.19
N MET A 120 1.67 -14.13 -15.17
CA MET A 120 0.34 -14.65 -15.50
C MET A 120 0.23 -15.22 -16.92
N GLN A 121 0.82 -14.51 -17.90
CA GLN A 121 0.76 -14.90 -19.31
C GLN A 121 1.71 -16.05 -19.64
N SER A 122 2.93 -16.02 -19.10
CA SER A 122 3.94 -17.05 -19.37
C SER A 122 3.72 -18.34 -18.58
N GLY A 123 3.04 -18.25 -17.43
CA GLY A 123 2.91 -19.36 -16.48
C GLY A 123 4.22 -19.71 -15.78
N LYS A 124 5.27 -18.90 -15.93
CA LYS A 124 6.54 -19.08 -15.22
C LYS A 124 6.50 -18.28 -13.92
N ASN A 125 6.92 -18.92 -12.83
CA ASN A 125 7.08 -18.23 -11.56
C ASN A 125 8.27 -17.29 -11.63
N ILE A 126 8.02 -16.00 -11.39
CA ILE A 126 9.01 -14.92 -11.27
C ILE A 126 9.11 -14.52 -9.79
N TYR A 127 7.97 -14.32 -9.13
CA TYR A 127 7.85 -14.09 -7.69
C TYR A 127 6.74 -14.96 -7.09
N ASP A 128 7.00 -15.43 -5.88
CA ASP A 128 6.13 -16.31 -5.09
C ASP A 128 4.98 -15.53 -4.44
N GLY A 129 5.17 -14.24 -4.20
CA GLY A 129 4.17 -13.33 -3.63
C GLY A 129 4.30 -11.91 -4.17
N TRP A 130 3.21 -11.15 -4.09
CA TRP A 130 3.12 -9.80 -4.63
C TRP A 130 2.37 -8.93 -3.64
N VAL A 131 2.88 -7.72 -3.42
CA VAL A 131 2.09 -6.62 -2.90
C VAL A 131 1.69 -5.77 -4.10
N ASN A 132 0.40 -5.83 -4.45
CA ASN A 132 -0.16 -5.16 -5.62
C ASN A 132 -1.53 -4.56 -5.25
N ASP A 133 -1.99 -3.59 -6.03
CA ASP A 133 -3.22 -2.87 -5.74
C ASP A 133 -4.45 -3.80 -5.70
N SER A 134 -5.39 -3.49 -4.81
CA SER A 134 -6.73 -4.05 -4.74
C SER A 134 -7.54 -3.85 -6.03
N ASP A 135 -7.19 -2.84 -6.85
CA ASP A 135 -7.78 -2.63 -8.18
C ASP A 135 -7.64 -3.84 -9.11
N LEU A 136 -6.63 -4.68 -8.88
CA LEU A 136 -6.43 -5.92 -9.63
C LEU A 136 -7.36 -7.07 -9.19
N ILE A 137 -8.23 -6.89 -8.19
CA ILE A 137 -9.13 -7.95 -7.72
C ILE A 137 -9.98 -8.53 -8.87
N GLY A 138 -10.42 -7.65 -9.78
CA GLY A 138 -11.15 -8.04 -10.97
C GLY A 138 -10.32 -8.88 -11.97
N THR A 139 -9.00 -8.69 -12.00
CA THR A 139 -8.04 -9.47 -12.80
C THR A 139 -7.81 -10.83 -12.16
N HIS A 140 -7.50 -10.84 -10.86
CA HIS A 140 -7.19 -12.05 -10.08
C HIS A 140 -8.33 -13.07 -10.14
N PHE A 141 -9.56 -12.62 -9.87
CA PHE A 141 -10.76 -13.44 -9.95
C PHE A 141 -11.01 -14.01 -11.36
N ARG A 142 -10.87 -13.18 -12.42
CA ARG A 142 -11.28 -13.59 -13.78
C ARG A 142 -10.28 -14.49 -14.48
N TYR A 143 -8.98 -14.28 -14.26
CA TYR A 143 -7.95 -14.96 -15.05
C TYR A 143 -7.55 -16.32 -14.48
N GLY A 144 -7.91 -16.63 -13.23
CA GLY A 144 -7.59 -17.91 -12.60
C GLY A 144 -6.08 -18.16 -12.50
N LYS A 145 -5.29 -17.09 -12.36
CA LYS A 145 -3.83 -17.12 -12.22
C LYS A 145 -3.35 -16.82 -10.80
N ALA A 146 -4.22 -16.25 -9.96
CA ALA A 146 -3.97 -16.04 -8.55
C ALA A 146 -4.54 -17.20 -7.73
N VAL A 147 -3.82 -17.60 -6.68
CA VAL A 147 -4.35 -18.51 -5.67
C VAL A 147 -5.26 -17.71 -4.74
N ALA A 148 -6.51 -18.15 -4.58
CA ALA A 148 -7.40 -17.55 -3.59
C ALA A 148 -6.89 -17.88 -2.18
N ILE A 149 -6.58 -16.85 -1.38
CA ILE A 149 -6.09 -16.98 0.00
C ILE A 149 -7.11 -17.74 0.85
N SER A 150 -8.41 -17.46 0.67
CA SER A 150 -9.46 -18.19 1.41
C SER A 150 -9.47 -19.70 1.10
N ASP A 151 -9.23 -20.08 -0.15
CA ASP A 151 -9.18 -21.49 -0.55
C ASP A 151 -7.90 -22.15 -0.01
N MET A 152 -6.77 -21.45 -0.09
CA MET A 152 -5.50 -21.92 0.47
C MET A 152 -5.61 -22.15 1.97
N MET A 153 -6.16 -21.20 2.74
CA MET A 153 -6.38 -21.32 4.18
C MET A 153 -7.32 -22.48 4.54
N ALA A 154 -8.31 -22.78 3.69
CA ALA A 154 -9.22 -23.90 3.91
C ALA A 154 -8.59 -25.27 3.58
N ASN A 155 -7.54 -25.31 2.76
CA ASN A 155 -6.95 -26.52 2.20
C ASN A 155 -5.45 -26.64 2.54
N GLU A 156 -4.55 -26.44 1.55
CA GLU A 156 -3.13 -26.75 1.70
C GLU A 156 -2.42 -25.88 2.76
N GLY A 157 -2.93 -24.67 3.00
CA GLY A 157 -2.43 -23.72 3.98
C GLY A 157 -3.09 -23.85 5.36
N LYS A 158 -4.00 -24.81 5.59
CA LYS A 158 -4.77 -24.90 6.83
C LYS A 158 -3.89 -25.03 8.08
N ASP A 159 -2.88 -25.91 8.03
CA ASP A 159 -1.96 -26.13 9.15
C ASP A 159 -0.94 -24.98 9.32
N PHE A 160 -0.90 -24.06 8.35
CA PHE A 160 -0.01 -22.90 8.29
C PHE A 160 -0.78 -21.57 8.35
N THR A 161 -2.08 -21.61 8.68
CA THR A 161 -2.90 -20.42 8.89
C THR A 161 -2.84 -20.04 10.36
N SER A 162 -2.41 -18.81 10.66
CA SER A 162 -2.26 -18.37 12.05
C SER A 162 -3.59 -18.45 12.79
N PRO A 163 -3.64 -19.07 13.99
CA PRO A 163 -4.86 -19.10 14.80
C PRO A 163 -5.25 -17.72 15.34
N THR A 164 -4.35 -16.73 15.27
CA THR A 164 -4.58 -15.35 15.66
C THR A 164 -4.96 -14.43 14.50
N LEU A 165 -4.96 -14.93 13.25
CA LEU A 165 -5.37 -14.14 12.10
C LEU A 165 -6.88 -13.84 12.16
N ASP A 166 -7.22 -12.60 12.49
CA ASP A 166 -8.60 -12.12 12.46
C ASP A 166 -8.92 -11.44 11.13
N LEU A 167 -9.50 -12.18 10.20
CA LEU A 167 -9.92 -11.63 8.91
C LEU A 167 -10.94 -10.49 9.04
N ASN A 168 -11.72 -10.43 10.13
CA ASN A 168 -12.73 -9.38 10.30
C ASN A 168 -12.12 -8.06 10.79
N ASP A 169 -10.87 -8.08 11.27
CA ASP A 169 -10.17 -6.90 11.76
C ASP A 169 -9.55 -6.08 10.62
N PHE A 170 -9.43 -6.66 9.41
CA PHE A 170 -8.95 -5.93 8.25
C PHE A 170 -9.98 -4.91 7.77
N ILE A 171 -9.59 -3.63 7.83
CA ILE A 171 -10.32 -2.56 7.17
C ILE A 171 -10.19 -2.76 5.65
N GLY A 172 -11.31 -2.79 4.94
CA GLY A 172 -11.32 -2.87 3.48
C GLY A 172 -11.17 -4.29 2.90
N ILE A 173 -11.33 -5.36 3.69
CA ILE A 173 -11.25 -6.74 3.18
C ILE A 173 -12.22 -7.04 2.02
N SER A 174 -13.31 -6.29 1.90
CA SER A 174 -14.23 -6.38 0.76
C SER A 174 -13.60 -5.98 -0.56
N PHE A 175 -12.62 -5.05 -0.58
CA PHE A 175 -11.93 -4.62 -1.79
C PHE A 175 -11.02 -5.70 -2.37
N THR A 176 -10.55 -6.62 -1.52
CA THR A 176 -9.69 -7.74 -1.91
C THR A 176 -10.44 -9.07 -2.02
N THR A 177 -11.77 -9.02 -1.93
CA THR A 177 -12.67 -10.17 -2.06
C THR A 177 -13.39 -10.13 -3.41
N GLY A 178 -13.25 -11.21 -4.20
CA GLY A 178 -13.88 -11.31 -5.51
C GLY A 178 -15.40 -11.44 -5.45
N PRO A 179 -16.13 -11.19 -6.56
CA PRO A 179 -17.58 -11.41 -6.65
C PRO A 179 -18.01 -12.86 -6.38
N ASP A 180 -17.09 -13.81 -6.49
CA ASP A 180 -17.24 -15.22 -6.11
C ASP A 180 -17.15 -15.47 -4.60
N LYS A 181 -17.00 -14.40 -3.79
CA LYS A 181 -16.85 -14.41 -2.33
C LYS A 181 -15.54 -15.03 -1.85
N LYS A 182 -14.53 -15.10 -2.71
CA LYS A 182 -13.20 -15.58 -2.34
C LYS A 182 -12.26 -14.42 -2.05
N LEU A 183 -11.43 -14.57 -1.03
CA LEU A 183 -10.41 -13.61 -0.67
C LEU A 183 -9.16 -13.88 -1.51
N TYR A 184 -8.68 -12.89 -2.28
CA TYR A 184 -7.50 -13.04 -3.14
C TYR A 184 -6.28 -12.26 -2.64
N GLN A 185 -6.46 -11.20 -1.86
CA GLN A 185 -5.37 -10.43 -1.26
C GLN A 185 -5.69 -10.15 0.21
N LEU A 186 -4.66 -10.07 1.06
CA LEU A 186 -4.79 -9.53 2.41
C LEU A 186 -4.53 -8.02 2.35
N PRO A 187 -5.39 -7.15 2.90
CA PRO A 187 -5.10 -5.74 2.98
C PRO A 187 -3.84 -5.49 3.81
N ASP A 188 -2.87 -4.82 3.20
CA ASP A 188 -1.54 -4.58 3.78
C ASP A 188 -1.35 -3.09 4.12
N GLN A 189 -1.75 -2.22 3.19
CA GLN A 189 -1.71 -0.78 3.35
C GLN A 189 -2.96 -0.11 2.79
N GLN A 190 -3.27 1.09 3.30
CA GLN A 190 -4.35 1.94 2.79
C GLN A 190 -3.84 3.31 2.36
N PHE A 191 -4.36 3.77 1.23
CA PHE A 191 -4.13 5.09 0.66
C PHE A 191 -5.35 5.99 0.90
N ALA A 192 -5.62 6.30 2.17
CA ALA A 192 -6.68 7.23 2.49
C ALA A 192 -6.36 8.60 1.90
N ASN A 193 -7.31 9.12 1.13
CA ASN A 193 -7.15 10.35 0.39
C ASN A 193 -7.67 11.53 1.21
N LEU A 194 -6.81 12.51 1.50
CA LEU A 194 -7.09 13.60 2.43
C LEU A 194 -6.90 14.97 1.77
N TYR A 195 -7.56 15.96 2.35
CA TYR A 195 -7.20 17.35 2.12
C TYR A 195 -6.10 17.75 3.10
N TRP A 196 -4.92 18.09 2.59
CA TRP A 196 -3.78 18.55 3.39
C TRP A 196 -3.64 20.07 3.29
N PHE A 197 -3.30 20.73 4.40
CA PHE A 197 -3.05 22.17 4.43
C PHE A 197 -2.14 22.61 5.59
N ARG A 198 -1.55 23.79 5.44
CA ARG A 198 -0.74 24.46 6.48
C ARG A 198 -1.62 25.15 7.52
N ALA A 199 -1.97 24.42 8.57
CA ALA A 199 -2.78 24.95 9.67
C ALA A 199 -2.19 26.24 10.26
N ASP A 200 -0.88 26.29 10.47
CA ASP A 200 -0.16 27.46 10.97
C ASP A 200 -0.30 28.69 10.06
N TRP A 201 -0.34 28.51 8.74
CA TRP A 201 -0.58 29.63 7.81
C TRP A 201 -2.04 30.05 7.80
N PHE A 202 -2.96 29.10 7.87
CA PHE A 202 -4.39 29.38 7.88
C PHE A 202 -4.83 30.05 9.19
N GLU A 203 -4.07 29.90 10.27
CA GLU A 203 -4.36 30.51 11.58
C GLU A 203 -3.82 31.94 11.74
N LYS A 204 -2.86 32.37 10.91
CA LYS A 204 -2.24 33.71 10.97
C LYS A 204 -3.27 34.84 10.80
N PRO A 205 -3.46 35.72 11.80
CA PRO A 205 -4.46 36.80 11.75
C PRO A 205 -4.30 37.73 10.55
N GLU A 206 -3.06 38.05 10.17
CA GLU A 206 -2.73 38.91 9.04
C GLU A 206 -3.11 38.28 7.70
N LEU A 207 -2.93 36.96 7.56
CA LEU A 207 -3.31 36.23 6.35
C LEU A 207 -4.84 36.10 6.26
N LYS A 208 -5.52 35.82 7.38
CA LYS A 208 -6.99 35.82 7.45
C LYS A 208 -7.58 37.18 7.06
N ALA A 209 -7.03 38.27 7.60
CA ALA A 209 -7.52 39.62 7.32
C ALA A 209 -7.33 39.98 5.84
N LYS A 210 -6.13 39.74 5.28
CA LYS A 210 -5.83 40.03 3.86
C LYS A 210 -6.68 39.17 2.91
N PHE A 211 -6.88 37.89 3.23
CA PHE A 211 -7.74 37.01 2.46
C PHE A 211 -9.19 37.52 2.43
N LYS A 212 -9.73 37.89 3.60
CA LYS A 212 -11.10 38.42 3.73
C LYS A 212 -11.28 39.75 3.00
N GLU A 213 -10.26 40.60 2.96
CA GLU A 213 -10.27 41.85 2.18
C GLU A 213 -10.36 41.58 0.67
N ILE A 214 -9.62 40.59 0.16
CA ILE A 214 -9.55 40.28 -1.28
C ILE A 214 -10.80 39.51 -1.75
N TYR A 215 -11.19 38.47 -1.01
CA TYR A 215 -12.21 37.50 -1.45
C TYR A 215 -13.57 37.67 -0.76
N GLY A 216 -13.66 38.49 0.29
CA GLY A 216 -14.93 38.80 0.97
C GLY A 216 -15.44 37.74 1.94
N TYR A 217 -14.67 36.68 2.21
CA TYR A 217 -14.99 35.63 3.18
C TYR A 217 -13.75 35.18 3.96
N GLU A 218 -13.93 34.37 5.01
CA GLU A 218 -12.83 33.99 5.90
C GLU A 218 -11.95 32.87 5.33
N LEU A 219 -10.63 33.00 5.47
CA LEU A 219 -9.68 31.94 5.13
C LEU A 219 -9.91 30.73 6.04
N GLY A 220 -10.12 29.56 5.43
CA GLY A 220 -10.41 28.30 6.12
C GLY A 220 -10.36 27.11 5.17
N VAL A 221 -10.75 25.93 5.65
CA VAL A 221 -10.81 24.72 4.83
C VAL A 221 -11.82 24.94 3.68
N PRO A 222 -11.42 24.72 2.41
CA PRO A 222 -12.29 24.98 1.27
C PRO A 222 -13.46 24.00 1.23
N VAL A 223 -14.66 24.54 0.99
CA VAL A 223 -15.90 23.75 0.91
C VAL A 223 -16.36 23.49 -0.53
N ASN A 224 -15.65 24.04 -1.52
CA ASN A 224 -15.91 23.86 -2.94
C ASN A 224 -14.66 24.23 -3.77
N TRP A 225 -14.73 23.99 -5.08
CA TRP A 225 -13.64 24.23 -6.03
C TRP A 225 -13.23 25.70 -6.14
N SER A 226 -14.19 26.63 -6.12
CA SER A 226 -13.90 28.06 -6.16
C SER A 226 -13.13 28.50 -4.92
N ALA A 227 -13.53 28.03 -3.73
CA ALA A 227 -12.82 28.33 -2.50
C ALA A 227 -11.40 27.75 -2.50
N TYR A 228 -11.19 26.56 -3.05
CA TYR A 228 -9.84 26.00 -3.21
C TYR A 228 -8.98 26.87 -4.14
N GLU A 229 -9.54 27.26 -5.29
CA GLU A 229 -8.87 28.11 -6.28
C GLU A 229 -8.48 29.48 -5.70
N ASP A 230 -9.40 30.13 -4.98
CA ASP A 230 -9.15 31.42 -4.32
C ASP A 230 -8.00 31.33 -3.31
N ILE A 231 -7.95 30.24 -2.53
CA ILE A 231 -6.86 29.99 -1.59
C ILE A 231 -5.55 29.72 -2.35
N ALA A 232 -5.61 28.96 -3.44
CA ALA A 232 -4.44 28.63 -4.25
C ALA A 232 -3.82 29.89 -4.88
N GLN A 233 -4.68 30.76 -5.40
CA GLN A 233 -4.30 32.07 -5.92
C GLN A 233 -3.77 32.97 -4.80
N PHE A 234 -4.44 33.03 -3.65
CA PHE A 234 -4.03 33.87 -2.52
C PHE A 234 -2.58 33.62 -2.11
N PHE A 235 -2.22 32.36 -1.88
CA PHE A 235 -0.86 32.04 -1.46
C PHE A 235 0.15 32.27 -2.59
N THR A 236 -0.18 31.91 -3.83
CA THR A 236 0.77 31.99 -4.96
C THR A 236 1.01 33.42 -5.46
N GLU A 237 -0.06 34.23 -5.54
CA GLU A 237 -0.06 35.54 -6.21
C GLU A 237 -0.10 36.71 -5.23
N HIS A 238 -0.79 36.58 -4.10
CA HIS A 238 -0.96 37.68 -3.15
C HIS A 238 0.03 37.62 -1.97
N VAL A 239 0.29 36.43 -1.42
CA VAL A 239 1.28 36.22 -0.36
C VAL A 239 2.67 36.14 -0.98
N LYS A 240 2.86 35.29 -1.99
CA LYS A 240 4.10 35.04 -2.75
C LYS A 240 5.25 34.48 -1.93
N GLU A 241 5.56 35.07 -0.78
CA GLU A 241 6.66 34.66 0.07
C GLU A 241 6.25 34.64 1.55
N ILE A 242 6.77 33.66 2.28
CA ILE A 242 6.71 33.57 3.74
C ILE A 242 8.14 33.28 4.21
N ASP A 243 8.63 34.05 5.19
CA ASP A 243 9.99 33.92 5.73
C ASP A 243 11.10 33.96 4.65
N GLY A 244 10.90 34.77 3.61
CA GLY A 244 11.83 34.93 2.48
C GLY A 244 11.87 33.75 1.51
N LYS A 245 10.95 32.78 1.62
CA LYS A 245 10.81 31.65 0.70
C LYS A 245 9.57 31.80 -0.16
N ARG A 246 9.70 31.49 -1.45
CA ARG A 246 8.57 31.38 -2.39
C ARG A 246 7.60 30.33 -1.89
N VAL A 247 6.31 30.68 -1.84
CA VAL A 247 5.23 29.76 -1.47
C VAL A 247 4.24 29.58 -2.63
N TYR A 248 3.61 28.42 -2.64
CA TYR A 248 2.65 27.98 -3.64
C TYR A 248 1.35 27.55 -2.97
N GLY A 249 0.24 27.90 -3.59
CA GLY A 249 -1.08 27.65 -3.05
C GLY A 249 -1.67 26.29 -3.43
N HIS A 250 -0.99 25.51 -4.27
CA HIS A 250 -1.43 24.20 -4.72
C HIS A 250 -0.23 23.26 -4.88
N MET A 251 -0.47 21.96 -4.76
CA MET A 251 0.46 20.91 -5.17
C MET A 251 -0.32 19.76 -5.80
N ASP A 252 0.20 19.25 -6.90
CA ASP A 252 -0.16 17.99 -7.56
C ASP A 252 1.04 17.60 -8.46
N TYR A 253 0.96 16.55 -9.26
CA TYR A 253 2.06 16.06 -10.08
C TYR A 253 1.62 15.85 -11.53
N GLY A 254 2.50 16.11 -12.51
CA GLY A 254 2.11 16.16 -13.94
C GLY A 254 2.91 15.31 -14.92
N LYS A 255 3.90 14.54 -14.46
CA LYS A 255 4.68 13.68 -15.35
C LYS A 255 3.80 12.58 -15.93
N LYS A 256 3.97 12.31 -17.22
CA LYS A 256 3.31 11.18 -17.89
C LYS A 256 3.80 9.88 -17.25
N ASP A 257 2.95 9.28 -16.44
CA ASP A 257 3.20 8.11 -15.61
C ASP A 257 1.88 7.36 -15.39
N PRO A 258 1.87 6.03 -15.15
CA PRO A 258 0.66 5.30 -14.77
C PRO A 258 -0.13 5.96 -13.63
N SER A 259 0.56 6.66 -12.72
CA SER A 259 -0.07 7.32 -11.59
C SER A 259 -1.10 8.37 -11.97
N LEU A 260 -0.95 9.02 -13.13
CA LEU A 260 -1.96 9.95 -13.63
C LEU A 260 -3.30 9.23 -13.92
N GLY A 261 -3.26 7.95 -14.30
CA GLY A 261 -4.46 7.16 -14.56
C GLY A 261 -5.37 7.14 -13.34
N TRP A 262 -4.86 6.56 -12.25
CA TRP A 262 -5.60 6.48 -10.99
C TRP A 262 -5.78 7.86 -10.32
N ARG A 263 -4.87 8.83 -10.54
CA ARG A 263 -5.08 10.22 -10.06
C ARG A 263 -6.36 10.83 -10.60
N PHE A 264 -6.64 10.60 -11.88
CA PHE A 264 -7.81 11.14 -12.51
C PHE A 264 -9.05 10.33 -12.19
N THR A 265 -8.97 9.01 -12.30
CA THR A 265 -10.11 8.13 -12.06
C THR A 265 -10.50 8.24 -10.58
N ASP A 266 -9.61 8.00 -9.64
CA ASP A 266 -9.98 7.79 -8.23
C ASP A 266 -10.26 9.09 -7.50
N ALA A 267 -9.77 10.22 -8.02
CA ALA A 267 -9.79 11.49 -7.32
C ALA A 267 -10.50 12.59 -8.12
N TRP A 268 -9.87 13.06 -9.21
CA TRP A 268 -10.34 14.27 -9.90
C TRP A 268 -11.71 14.10 -10.58
N PHE A 269 -11.97 12.96 -11.23
CA PHE A 269 -13.25 12.69 -11.86
C PHE A 269 -14.34 12.45 -10.82
N SER A 270 -14.05 11.68 -9.77
CA SER A 270 -14.98 11.46 -8.66
C SER A 270 -15.39 12.79 -8.00
N MET A 271 -14.43 13.68 -7.68
CA MET A 271 -14.71 15.00 -7.10
C MET A 271 -15.49 15.94 -8.04
N ALA A 272 -15.36 15.75 -9.36
CA ALA A 272 -16.13 16.49 -10.36
C ALA A 272 -17.53 15.88 -10.61
N GLY A 273 -17.86 14.76 -9.96
CA GLY A 273 -19.16 14.09 -10.07
C GLY A 273 -19.25 13.07 -11.20
N GLY A 274 -18.12 12.55 -11.68
CA GLY A 274 -18.06 11.48 -12.69
C GLY A 274 -18.34 10.07 -12.14
N GLY A 275 -18.51 9.93 -10.83
CA GLY A 275 -18.83 8.67 -10.15
C GLY A 275 -20.31 8.51 -9.78
N ASP A 276 -20.76 7.27 -9.57
CA ASP A 276 -22.12 6.99 -9.11
C ASP A 276 -22.22 7.04 -7.58
N LYS A 277 -23.14 7.87 -7.09
CA LYS A 277 -23.39 7.98 -5.64
C LYS A 277 -23.80 6.63 -5.04
N GLY A 278 -23.01 6.16 -4.07
CA GLY A 278 -23.32 4.99 -3.26
C GLY A 278 -22.89 3.66 -3.88
N LEU A 279 -22.20 3.67 -5.02
CA LEU A 279 -21.48 2.51 -5.54
C LEU A 279 -20.00 2.65 -5.15
N PRO A 280 -19.40 1.66 -4.45
CA PRO A 280 -17.99 1.70 -4.12
C PRO A 280 -17.13 1.41 -5.35
N ASN A 281 -15.89 1.94 -5.38
CA ASN A 281 -14.86 1.55 -6.34
C ASN A 281 -14.75 0.01 -6.38
N GLY A 282 -14.69 -0.55 -7.58
CA GLY A 282 -14.66 -2.00 -7.80
C GLY A 282 -15.99 -2.65 -8.21
N VAL A 283 -17.12 -1.93 -8.10
CA VAL A 283 -18.33 -2.24 -8.88
C VAL A 283 -18.36 -1.29 -10.07
N PRO A 284 -18.42 -1.75 -11.34
CA PRO A 284 -17.92 -0.93 -12.46
C PRO A 284 -18.93 0.11 -12.95
N VAL A 285 -19.30 1.06 -12.10
CA VAL A 285 -20.06 2.25 -12.47
C VAL A 285 -19.60 3.44 -11.62
N ASP A 286 -18.30 3.58 -11.39
CA ASP A 286 -17.75 4.77 -10.75
C ASP A 286 -17.11 5.66 -11.83
N GLU A 287 -15.90 6.17 -11.60
CA GLU A 287 -15.17 7.14 -12.43
C GLU A 287 -14.82 6.78 -13.88
N TRP A 288 -14.76 5.50 -14.24
CA TRP A 288 -14.49 5.08 -15.62
C TRP A 288 -15.70 5.33 -16.53
N GLY A 289 -16.89 5.46 -15.93
CA GLY A 289 -18.18 5.49 -16.61
C GLY A 289 -18.48 4.22 -17.44
N ILE A 290 -17.71 3.14 -17.30
CA ILE A 290 -18.00 1.94 -18.10
C ILE A 290 -19.07 1.13 -17.39
N ARG A 291 -20.34 1.47 -17.58
CA ARG A 291 -21.47 0.76 -16.96
C ARG A 291 -21.35 -0.74 -17.16
N VAL A 292 -21.47 -1.49 -16.06
CA VAL A 292 -21.42 -2.95 -16.05
C VAL A 292 -22.73 -3.57 -15.56
N GLU A 293 -23.23 -4.56 -16.31
CA GLU A 293 -24.37 -5.39 -15.93
C GLU A 293 -23.91 -6.85 -15.83
N GLY A 294 -24.13 -7.48 -14.67
CA GLY A 294 -23.74 -8.89 -14.46
C GLY A 294 -22.24 -9.17 -14.72
N CYS A 295 -21.36 -8.26 -14.27
CA CYS A 295 -19.91 -8.31 -14.52
C CYS A 295 -19.47 -8.19 -15.99
N ARG A 296 -20.32 -7.71 -16.89
CA ARG A 296 -20.01 -7.43 -18.31
C ARG A 296 -20.17 -5.95 -18.65
N PRO A 297 -19.21 -5.31 -19.35
CA PRO A 297 -19.34 -3.91 -19.77
C PRO A 297 -20.44 -3.77 -20.82
N VAL A 298 -21.34 -2.80 -20.62
CA VAL A 298 -22.50 -2.54 -21.50
C VAL A 298 -22.54 -1.11 -22.05
N GLY A 299 -21.56 -0.26 -21.71
CA GLY A 299 -21.50 1.10 -22.22
C GLY A 299 -20.14 1.75 -22.04
N SER A 300 -19.68 2.47 -23.06
CA SER A 300 -18.43 3.26 -23.07
C SER A 300 -18.66 4.67 -23.64
N SER A 301 -19.91 5.09 -23.71
CA SER A 301 -20.34 6.40 -24.21
C SER A 301 -21.22 7.06 -23.16
N VAL A 302 -21.27 8.38 -23.10
CA VAL A 302 -22.10 9.15 -22.15
C VAL A 302 -23.54 8.62 -22.06
N ALA A 303 -24.22 8.44 -23.19
CA ALA A 303 -25.60 7.93 -23.20
C ALA A 303 -25.76 6.48 -22.67
N ARG A 304 -24.66 5.75 -22.47
CA ARG A 304 -24.62 4.36 -21.97
C ARG A 304 -23.89 4.23 -20.63
N GLY A 305 -23.51 5.35 -20.01
CA GLY A 305 -22.84 5.44 -18.70
C GLY A 305 -21.41 6.00 -18.74
N GLY A 306 -20.77 6.11 -19.92
CA GLY A 306 -19.35 6.49 -20.07
C GLY A 306 -19.06 7.96 -19.83
N ASP A 307 -18.15 8.30 -18.90
CA ASP A 307 -17.92 9.72 -18.53
C ASP A 307 -16.46 10.18 -18.57
N THR A 308 -15.53 9.33 -19.02
CA THR A 308 -14.08 9.69 -19.13
C THR A 308 -13.77 10.86 -20.07
N ASN A 309 -14.74 11.27 -20.90
CA ASN A 309 -14.68 12.47 -21.73
C ASN A 309 -15.92 13.36 -21.62
N GLY A 310 -16.73 13.17 -20.58
CA GLY A 310 -17.93 13.97 -20.33
C GLY A 310 -17.62 15.32 -19.69
N PRO A 311 -18.64 16.15 -19.43
CA PRO A 311 -18.47 17.50 -18.91
C PRO A 311 -17.68 17.57 -17.59
N ALA A 312 -17.89 16.61 -16.67
CA ALA A 312 -17.18 16.53 -15.40
C ALA A 312 -15.68 16.27 -15.61
N ALA A 313 -15.34 15.28 -16.44
CA ALA A 313 -13.96 14.98 -16.79
C ALA A 313 -13.27 16.17 -17.47
N VAL A 314 -13.94 16.83 -18.42
CA VAL A 314 -13.41 18.03 -19.09
C VAL A 314 -13.14 19.14 -18.08
N TYR A 315 -14.07 19.40 -17.16
CA TYR A 315 -13.89 20.40 -16.11
C TYR A 315 -12.71 20.06 -15.19
N ALA A 316 -12.65 18.83 -14.69
CA ALA A 316 -11.62 18.36 -13.77
C ALA A 316 -10.23 18.46 -14.40
N THR A 317 -10.06 17.94 -15.62
CA THR A 317 -8.77 18.00 -16.32
C THR A 317 -8.36 19.44 -16.64
N THR A 318 -9.30 20.30 -17.04
CA THR A 318 -9.01 21.72 -17.27
C THR A 318 -8.51 22.39 -15.99
N LYS A 319 -9.22 22.22 -14.88
CA LYS A 319 -8.84 22.80 -13.58
C LYS A 319 -7.51 22.27 -13.07
N TYR A 320 -7.28 20.97 -13.16
CA TYR A 320 -5.99 20.37 -12.82
C TYR A 320 -4.84 21.01 -13.63
N VAL A 321 -4.98 21.14 -14.96
CA VAL A 321 -3.94 21.74 -15.82
C VAL A 321 -3.72 23.22 -15.46
N ASP A 322 -4.80 23.96 -15.25
CA ASP A 322 -4.73 25.37 -14.90
C ASP A 322 -4.06 25.58 -13.53
N TRP A 323 -4.46 24.84 -12.50
CA TRP A 323 -3.89 24.94 -11.17
C TRP A 323 -2.42 24.50 -11.14
N MET A 324 -2.06 23.46 -11.88
CA MET A 324 -0.66 23.02 -12.03
C MET A 324 0.22 24.08 -12.70
N ARG A 325 -0.33 24.91 -13.60
CA ARG A 325 0.42 25.98 -14.26
C ARG A 325 0.48 27.26 -13.44
N GLN A 326 -0.59 27.58 -12.73
CA GLN A 326 -0.76 28.87 -12.08
C GLN A 326 -0.30 28.84 -10.62
N TYR A 327 -0.55 27.74 -9.90
CA TYR A 327 -0.51 27.70 -8.44
C TYR A 327 0.42 26.65 -7.83
N ALA A 328 0.96 25.73 -8.63
CA ALA A 328 1.94 24.73 -8.19
C ALA A 328 3.40 25.17 -8.46
N PRO A 329 4.39 24.56 -7.79
CA PRO A 329 5.80 24.70 -8.18
C PRO A 329 6.02 24.34 -9.65
N PRO A 330 6.84 25.09 -10.42
CA PRO A 330 7.09 24.80 -11.83
C PRO A 330 7.59 23.37 -12.10
N GLU A 331 8.36 22.82 -11.16
CA GLU A 331 8.94 21.49 -11.24
C GLU A 331 7.89 20.37 -11.10
N ALA A 332 6.73 20.67 -10.52
CA ALA A 332 5.67 19.69 -10.25
C ALA A 332 5.13 19.02 -11.52
N GLN A 333 5.19 19.71 -12.67
CA GLN A 333 4.81 19.14 -13.98
C GLN A 333 5.74 18.00 -14.42
N GLY A 334 6.96 17.95 -13.88
CA GLY A 334 7.95 16.91 -14.14
C GLY A 334 7.98 15.80 -13.08
N MET A 335 7.14 15.87 -12.05
CA MET A 335 7.11 14.89 -10.96
C MET A 335 6.11 13.77 -11.20
N THR A 336 6.45 12.55 -10.78
CA THR A 336 5.52 11.44 -10.57
C THR A 336 4.85 11.54 -9.19
N PHE A 337 3.94 10.60 -8.89
CA PHE A 337 3.33 10.47 -7.58
C PHE A 337 4.35 10.40 -6.43
N SER A 338 5.31 9.49 -6.50
CA SER A 338 6.32 9.28 -5.44
C SER A 338 7.26 10.48 -5.29
N GLU A 339 7.52 11.23 -6.37
CA GLU A 339 8.34 12.45 -6.33
C GLU A 339 7.58 13.62 -5.69
N ALA A 340 6.27 13.71 -5.90
CA ALA A 340 5.43 14.81 -5.43
C ALA A 340 4.85 14.64 -4.03
N GLY A 341 4.57 13.40 -3.60
CA GLY A 341 3.96 13.10 -2.31
C GLY A 341 4.65 13.73 -1.09
N PRO A 342 5.99 13.70 -1.00
CA PRO A 342 6.75 14.32 0.09
C PRO A 342 6.88 15.86 0.00
N VAL A 343 6.56 16.47 -1.13
CA VAL A 343 6.82 17.92 -1.38
C VAL A 343 6.17 18.85 -0.36
N PRO A 344 4.93 18.62 0.12
CA PRO A 344 4.32 19.51 1.11
C PRO A 344 5.12 19.62 2.41
N ALA A 345 5.84 18.56 2.81
CA ALA A 345 6.71 18.55 4.00
C ALA A 345 7.89 19.53 3.89
N GLN A 346 8.27 19.93 2.67
CA GLN A 346 9.35 20.90 2.44
C GLN A 346 8.96 22.34 2.85
N GLY A 347 7.68 22.57 3.17
CA GLY A 347 7.22 23.78 3.85
C GLY A 347 6.84 24.95 2.95
N ASN A 348 6.79 24.76 1.62
CA ASN A 348 6.50 25.82 0.65
C ASN A 348 5.11 25.69 -0.02
N ILE A 349 4.31 24.68 0.35
CA ILE A 349 2.96 24.43 -0.17
C ILE A 349 1.94 24.81 0.89
N ALA A 350 0.89 25.55 0.51
CA ALA A 350 -0.18 25.95 1.43
C ALA A 350 -1.24 24.86 1.61
N GLN A 351 -1.60 24.16 0.53
CA GLN A 351 -2.63 23.12 0.51
C GLN A 351 -2.44 22.15 -0.66
N GLN A 352 -2.97 20.94 -0.51
CA GLN A 352 -3.03 19.91 -1.55
C GLN A 352 -4.39 19.20 -1.47
N ILE A 353 -5.12 19.21 -2.59
CA ILE A 353 -6.27 18.34 -2.78
C ILE A 353 -5.74 16.97 -3.14
N PHE A 354 -6.23 15.98 -2.42
CA PHE A 354 -5.86 14.59 -2.56
C PHE A 354 -4.42 14.23 -2.16
N TRP A 355 -4.04 14.54 -0.93
CA TRP A 355 -2.81 14.04 -0.34
C TRP A 355 -3.06 12.65 0.27
N TYR A 356 -2.16 11.70 0.00
CA TYR A 356 -2.33 10.32 0.44
C TYR A 356 -1.58 10.01 1.72
N THR A 357 -2.20 9.25 2.61
CA THR A 357 -1.59 8.80 3.89
C THR A 357 -0.32 7.99 3.73
N ALA A 358 -0.03 7.48 2.53
CA ALA A 358 1.24 6.83 2.20
C ALA A 358 2.47 7.69 2.52
N PHE A 359 2.34 9.02 2.46
CA PHE A 359 3.44 9.96 2.71
C PHE A 359 3.43 10.54 4.13
N THR A 360 2.66 9.96 5.05
CA THR A 360 2.58 10.47 6.44
C THR A 360 3.95 10.45 7.11
N ALA A 361 4.78 9.44 6.83
CA ALA A 361 6.14 9.36 7.36
C ALA A 361 7.03 10.51 6.88
N ASP A 362 6.76 11.09 5.69
CA ASP A 362 7.53 12.22 5.17
C ASP A 362 7.20 13.54 5.87
N MET A 363 6.08 13.60 6.62
CA MET A 363 5.62 14.79 7.33
C MET A 363 6.26 14.98 8.71
N THR A 364 7.15 14.08 9.14
CA THR A 364 7.74 14.05 10.50
C THR A 364 9.13 14.65 10.60
#